data_AF-A0A3C1X2M4-F1
#
_entry.id   AF-A0A3C1X2M4-F1
#
_cell.length_a   1.000
_cell.length_b   1.000
_cell.length_c   1.000
_cell.angle_alpha   90.00
_cell.angle_beta   90.00
_cell.angle_gamma   90.00
#
_symmetry.space_group_name_H-M   'P 1'
#
loop_
_entity.id
_entity.type
_entity.pdbx_description
1 polymer ?
#
loop_
_entity_poly.entity_id
_entity_poly.type
_entity_poly.pdbx_seq_one_letter_code
_entity_poly.pdbx_strand_id
1 'polypeptide(L)'
;MPRSDGIMTSPLIAMLPEGHRMDRQLGIVYDVTPPNPDDLTQINNIQSREQILLNQNGVFFLSQIALWHSREMNAFAPILEITLARIIDENWVAQARELCAHRKAIVESYPSSFFRMLTVVVCALLAGVLTVWIIGTHYNTPLTGILTADITTVQAPADARLDEVHVRPGDEVFTGQPLLQLENTEITSRIAGIMQQLQTTEQELLRLEAQAAIELEWRRRDVDADLARLRFAVADLPQAAAAYRSAARSRSVSAMTASASQPAPMPAAAVALLSERRNAAGKILFFDGQKTTSGLHEPQNTQPPVSADTQGNSAATAPAAPAA
;
A
#
# COMPACT_ATOMS: atom_id res chain seq x y z
N MET A 1 30.75 60.44 -55.23
CA MET A 1 30.74 59.60 -56.45
C MET A 1 31.97 58.71 -56.44
N PRO A 2 31.85 57.40 -56.21
CA PRO A 2 32.92 56.47 -56.51
C PRO A 2 32.73 55.90 -57.91
N ARG A 3 33.79 55.97 -58.74
CA ARG A 3 33.91 55.22 -59.99
C ARG A 3 33.92 53.73 -59.63
N SER A 4 32.88 53.01 -60.00
CA SER A 4 32.91 51.56 -60.08
C SER A 4 33.60 51.20 -61.39
N ASP A 5 34.91 50.95 -61.32
CA ASP A 5 35.63 50.21 -62.36
C ASP A 5 35.00 48.81 -62.41
N GLY A 6 34.00 48.67 -63.26
CA GLY A 6 33.41 47.39 -63.62
C GLY A 6 34.45 46.58 -64.35
N ILE A 7 35.28 45.85 -63.61
CA ILE A 7 35.85 44.61 -64.13
C ILE A 7 34.64 43.80 -64.53
N MET A 8 34.44 43.67 -65.84
CA MET A 8 33.44 42.82 -66.46
C MET A 8 33.74 41.38 -66.06
N THR A 9 33.42 40.99 -64.82
CA THR A 9 33.28 39.59 -64.43
C THR A 9 32.07 39.10 -65.19
N SER A 10 32.34 38.54 -66.37
CA SER A 10 31.31 37.94 -67.22
C SER A 10 30.41 37.06 -66.35
N PRO A 11 29.07 37.18 -66.45
CA PRO A 11 28.13 36.48 -65.58
C PRO A 11 28.31 34.95 -65.59
N LEU A 12 28.99 34.43 -66.61
CA LEU A 12 29.37 33.03 -66.73
C LEU A 12 30.44 32.60 -65.72
N ILE A 13 31.39 33.47 -65.35
CA ILE A 13 32.44 33.17 -64.36
C ILE A 13 31.82 32.95 -62.98
N ALA A 14 30.79 33.72 -62.63
CA ALA A 14 30.07 33.59 -61.35
C ALA A 14 29.28 32.27 -61.23
N MET A 15 29.06 31.56 -62.33
CA MET A 15 28.35 30.28 -62.35
C MET A 15 29.28 29.07 -62.15
N LEU A 16 30.60 29.28 -62.14
CA LEU A 16 31.58 28.21 -61.92
C LEU A 16 31.73 27.92 -60.41
N PRO A 17 31.80 26.64 -60.01
CA PRO A 17 32.15 26.27 -58.63
C PRO A 17 33.51 26.81 -58.17
N GLU A 18 33.65 26.94 -56.85
CA GLU A 18 34.93 27.31 -56.24
C GLU A 18 36.00 26.22 -56.48
N GLY A 19 37.26 26.64 -56.62
CA GLY A 19 38.40 25.73 -56.84
C GLY A 19 38.93 25.66 -58.27
N HIS A 20 38.56 26.61 -59.15
CA HIS A 20 39.15 26.73 -60.48
C HIS A 20 40.51 27.44 -60.44
N ARG A 21 41.45 27.00 -61.29
CA ARG A 21 42.73 27.66 -61.54
C ARG A 21 42.71 28.37 -62.89
N MET A 22 43.34 29.54 -62.96
CA MET A 22 43.57 30.27 -64.21
C MET A 22 44.93 29.87 -64.80
N ASP A 23 44.91 29.14 -65.90
CA ASP A 23 46.08 28.85 -66.74
C ASP A 23 46.24 29.92 -67.83
N ARG A 24 47.48 30.33 -68.09
CA ARG A 24 47.81 31.34 -69.11
C ARG A 24 47.48 30.90 -70.54
N GLN A 25 47.48 29.59 -70.80
CA GLN A 25 47.25 29.01 -72.12
C GLN A 25 45.88 28.35 -72.25
N LEU A 26 45.44 27.64 -71.21
CA LEU A 26 44.19 26.86 -71.21
C LEU A 26 43.00 27.61 -70.62
N GLY A 27 43.20 28.81 -70.05
CA GLY A 27 42.12 29.58 -69.44
C GLY A 27 41.70 28.99 -68.10
N ILE A 28 40.40 28.80 -67.89
CA ILE A 28 39.85 28.30 -66.61
C ILE A 28 39.85 26.78 -66.60
N VAL A 29 40.60 26.18 -65.67
CA VAL A 29 40.79 24.72 -65.57
C VAL A 29 40.68 24.24 -64.13
N TYR A 30 40.19 23.02 -63.92
CA TYR A 30 40.12 22.38 -62.61
C TYR A 30 41.16 21.28 -62.47
N ASP A 31 41.86 21.24 -61.34
CA ASP A 31 42.82 20.19 -61.01
C ASP A 31 42.15 18.90 -60.50
N VAL A 32 40.95 19.04 -59.94
CA VAL A 32 40.18 17.95 -59.34
C VAL A 32 38.79 17.95 -59.96
N THR A 33 38.30 16.77 -60.31
CA THR A 33 36.95 16.60 -60.84
C THR A 33 35.90 17.13 -59.86
N PRO A 34 35.11 18.15 -60.23
CA PRO A 34 34.07 18.72 -59.37
C PRO A 34 32.90 17.73 -59.19
N PRO A 35 32.13 17.83 -58.10
CA PRO A 35 31.13 16.82 -57.71
C PRO A 35 29.95 16.65 -58.68
N ASN A 36 29.64 17.69 -59.47
CA ASN A 36 28.57 17.68 -60.46
C ASN A 36 29.09 18.21 -61.80
N PRO A 37 29.84 17.43 -62.60
CA PRO A 37 30.30 17.87 -63.92
C PRO A 37 29.12 17.99 -64.89
N ASP A 38 29.21 18.93 -65.84
CA ASP A 38 28.21 19.05 -66.91
C ASP A 38 28.44 18.01 -68.00
N ASP A 39 27.36 17.65 -68.68
CA ASP A 39 27.45 16.83 -69.88
C ASP A 39 27.81 17.70 -71.09
N LEU A 40 29.08 17.65 -71.51
CA LEU A 40 29.61 18.45 -72.61
C LEU A 40 29.08 17.98 -73.98
N THR A 41 28.57 16.74 -74.07
CA THR A 41 27.92 16.21 -75.29
C THR A 41 26.62 16.93 -75.65
N GLN A 42 26.09 17.80 -74.78
CA GLN A 42 24.96 18.67 -75.09
C GLN A 42 25.28 19.69 -76.19
N ILE A 43 26.57 20.01 -76.41
CA ILE A 43 27.00 20.81 -77.55
C ILE A 43 27.05 19.91 -78.78
N ASN A 44 26.38 20.31 -79.85
CA ASN A 44 26.33 19.51 -81.07
C ASN A 44 27.74 19.27 -81.62
N ASN A 45 28.00 18.03 -82.04
CA ASN A 45 29.27 17.55 -82.61
C ASN A 45 30.44 17.35 -81.64
N ILE A 46 30.25 17.57 -80.33
CA ILE A 46 31.16 17.04 -79.30
C ILE A 46 30.78 15.59 -79.03
N GLN A 47 31.68 14.64 -79.31
CA GLN A 47 31.44 13.23 -79.00
C GLN A 47 31.94 12.90 -77.59
N SER A 48 31.58 11.71 -77.10
CA SER A 48 32.02 11.23 -75.79
C SER A 48 33.55 11.19 -75.65
N ARG A 49 34.28 10.95 -76.76
CA ARG A 49 35.75 10.96 -76.77
C ARG A 49 36.31 12.34 -76.43
N GLU A 50 35.83 13.38 -77.11
CA GLU A 50 36.27 14.76 -76.90
C GLU A 50 35.91 15.22 -75.48
N GLN A 51 34.73 14.86 -74.96
CA GLN A 51 34.37 15.14 -73.56
C GLN A 51 35.32 14.48 -72.56
N ILE A 52 35.73 13.23 -72.78
CA ILE A 52 36.70 12.56 -71.92
C ILE A 52 38.04 13.30 -71.93
N LEU A 53 38.52 13.69 -73.11
CA LEU A 53 39.76 14.46 -73.26
C LEU A 53 39.67 15.84 -72.59
N LEU A 54 38.52 16.52 -72.71
CA LEU A 54 38.28 17.80 -72.03
C LEU A 54 38.28 17.64 -70.51
N ASN A 55 37.57 16.63 -69.99
CA ASN A 55 37.52 16.31 -68.56
C ASN A 55 38.92 15.96 -68.02
N GLN A 56 39.72 15.19 -68.76
CA GLN A 56 41.11 14.88 -68.39
C GLN A 56 42.00 16.11 -68.32
N ASN A 57 41.71 17.13 -69.13
CA ASN A 57 42.42 18.41 -69.14
C ASN A 57 41.73 19.47 -68.27
N GLY A 58 40.83 19.08 -67.35
CA GLY A 58 40.26 19.96 -66.34
C GLY A 58 39.08 20.85 -66.82
N VAL A 59 38.48 20.53 -67.96
CA VAL A 59 37.28 21.21 -68.48
C VAL A 59 36.09 20.29 -68.25
N PHE A 60 35.24 20.65 -67.29
CA PHE A 60 34.09 19.86 -66.84
C PHE A 60 32.74 20.56 -67.04
N PHE A 61 32.73 21.87 -67.32
CA PHE A 61 31.50 22.67 -67.39
C PHE A 61 31.31 23.34 -68.75
N LEU A 62 30.04 23.46 -69.18
CA LEU A 62 29.67 24.20 -70.39
C LEU A 62 30.07 25.68 -70.29
N SER A 63 30.03 26.24 -69.08
CA SER A 63 30.44 27.62 -68.80
C SER A 63 31.92 27.88 -69.06
N GLN A 64 32.80 26.87 -68.91
CA GLN A 64 34.22 26.99 -69.25
C GLN A 64 34.42 27.13 -70.76
N ILE A 65 33.74 26.28 -71.55
CA ILE A 65 33.78 26.32 -73.02
C ILE A 65 33.19 27.64 -73.54
N ALA A 66 32.13 28.13 -72.91
CA ALA A 66 31.50 29.41 -73.24
C ALA A 66 32.43 30.63 -73.04
N LEU A 67 33.48 30.49 -72.23
CA LEU A 67 34.47 31.52 -71.92
C LEU A 67 35.74 31.44 -72.78
N TRP A 68 35.86 30.43 -73.66
CA TRP A 68 37.02 30.31 -74.53
C TRP A 68 37.10 31.44 -75.56
N HIS A 69 38.32 31.93 -75.78
CA HIS A 69 38.69 32.80 -76.88
C HIS A 69 39.57 32.02 -77.87
N SER A 70 39.98 32.67 -78.96
CA SER A 70 40.80 32.04 -80.01
C SER A 70 42.11 31.43 -79.50
N ARG A 71 42.64 31.94 -78.38
CA ARG A 71 43.85 31.40 -77.75
C ARG A 71 43.59 30.03 -77.13
N GLU A 72 42.55 29.92 -76.30
CA GLU A 72 42.20 28.67 -75.61
C GLU A 72 41.78 27.62 -76.63
N MET A 73 40.98 28.00 -77.64
CA MET A 73 40.60 27.09 -78.73
C MET A 73 41.84 26.54 -79.47
N ASN A 74 42.84 27.38 -79.73
CA ASN A 74 44.08 26.96 -80.39
C ASN A 74 44.96 26.06 -79.48
N ALA A 75 44.87 26.20 -78.16
CA ALA A 75 45.56 25.34 -77.21
C ALA A 75 44.89 23.97 -77.07
N PHE A 76 43.55 23.91 -77.11
CA PHE A 76 42.78 22.67 -76.99
C PHE A 76 42.67 21.87 -78.30
N ALA A 77 42.73 22.52 -79.46
CA ALA A 77 42.71 21.85 -80.77
C ALA A 77 43.73 20.68 -80.89
N PRO A 78 45.03 20.87 -80.61
CA PRO A 78 46.00 19.77 -80.69
C PRO A 78 45.77 18.68 -79.62
N ILE A 79 45.27 19.05 -78.44
CA ILE A 79 44.99 18.13 -77.33
C ILE A 79 43.82 17.20 -77.66
N LEU A 80 42.81 17.74 -78.35
CA LEU A 80 41.62 17.02 -78.78
C LEU A 80 41.82 16.24 -80.09
N GLU A 81 42.98 16.37 -80.73
CA GLU A 81 43.28 15.83 -82.06
C GLU A 81 42.28 16.30 -83.14
N ILE A 82 41.77 17.53 -83.02
CA ILE A 82 40.84 18.14 -83.97
C ILE A 82 41.41 19.44 -84.54
N THR A 83 41.00 19.79 -85.74
CA THR A 83 41.38 21.07 -86.36
C THR A 83 40.68 22.23 -85.66
N LEU A 84 41.39 23.34 -85.42
CA LEU A 84 40.81 24.57 -84.86
C LEU A 84 39.58 25.06 -85.65
N ALA A 85 39.60 24.90 -86.98
CA ALA A 85 38.48 25.22 -87.85
C ALA A 85 37.19 24.50 -87.43
N ARG A 86 37.27 23.23 -86.99
CA ARG A 86 36.10 22.45 -86.56
C ARG A 86 35.41 23.09 -85.35
N ILE A 87 36.18 23.52 -84.35
CA ILE A 87 35.64 24.18 -83.13
C ILE A 87 34.92 25.48 -83.50
N ILE A 88 35.44 26.22 -84.48
CA ILE A 88 34.88 27.49 -84.96
C ILE A 88 33.66 27.27 -85.84
N ASP A 89 33.75 26.37 -86.83
CA ASP A 89 32.70 26.07 -87.80
C ASP A 89 31.48 25.43 -87.12
N GLU A 90 31.71 24.53 -86.16
CA GLU A 90 30.66 23.93 -85.34
C GLU A 90 30.24 24.85 -84.18
N ASN A 91 30.87 26.01 -84.02
CA ASN A 91 30.46 27.08 -83.13
C ASN A 91 30.26 26.65 -81.67
N TRP A 92 31.17 25.84 -81.14
CA TRP A 92 31.05 25.23 -79.80
C TRP A 92 30.84 26.28 -78.70
N VAL A 93 31.53 27.42 -78.80
CA VAL A 93 31.48 28.50 -77.80
C VAL A 93 30.10 29.16 -77.76
N ALA A 94 29.46 29.41 -78.91
CA ALA A 94 28.14 30.02 -78.92
C ALA A 94 27.05 29.06 -78.42
N GLN A 95 27.13 27.78 -78.80
CA GLN A 95 26.22 26.75 -78.30
C GLN A 95 26.33 26.61 -76.78
N ALA A 96 27.55 26.58 -76.24
CA ALA A 96 27.79 26.55 -74.80
C ALA A 96 27.15 27.75 -74.09
N ARG A 97 27.26 28.96 -74.66
CA ARG A 97 26.61 30.17 -74.13
C ARG A 97 25.10 30.07 -74.12
N GLU A 98 24.51 29.56 -75.21
CA GLU A 98 23.07 29.39 -75.33
C GLU A 98 22.51 28.37 -74.34
N LEU A 99 23.19 27.23 -74.16
CA LEU A 99 22.84 26.22 -73.17
C LEU A 99 22.94 26.75 -71.73
N CYS A 100 23.99 27.53 -71.42
CA CYS A 100 24.11 28.20 -70.12
C CYS A 100 22.98 29.22 -69.90
N ALA A 101 22.61 29.99 -70.93
CA ALA A 101 21.52 30.96 -70.85
C ALA A 101 20.16 30.27 -70.64
N HIS A 102 19.88 29.17 -71.35
CA HIS A 102 18.68 28.36 -71.16
C HIS A 102 18.64 27.76 -69.75
N ARG A 103 19.75 27.21 -69.25
CA ARG A 103 19.84 26.68 -67.88
C ARG A 103 19.56 27.76 -66.85
N LYS A 104 20.17 28.95 -67.00
CA LYS A 104 19.90 30.09 -66.11
C LYS A 104 18.43 30.50 -66.18
N ALA A 105 17.85 30.61 -67.36
CA ALA A 105 16.45 30.93 -67.53
C ALA A 105 15.53 29.88 -66.88
N ILE A 106 15.82 28.59 -67.00
CA ILE A 106 15.05 27.52 -66.33
C ILE A 106 15.14 27.64 -64.81
N VAL A 107 16.35 27.87 -64.27
CA VAL A 107 16.57 28.02 -62.82
C VAL A 107 15.92 29.29 -62.28
N GLU A 108 15.97 30.39 -63.04
CA GLU A 108 15.39 31.69 -62.67
C GLU A 108 13.87 31.73 -62.93
N SER A 109 13.35 30.87 -63.82
CA SER A 109 11.92 30.62 -64.06
C SER A 109 11.28 29.70 -63.03
N TYR A 110 12.00 29.31 -61.97
CA TYR A 110 11.36 28.98 -60.71
C TYR A 110 11.26 30.27 -59.92
N PRO A 111 10.16 31.05 -60.04
CA PRO A 111 9.89 32.02 -59.00
C PRO A 111 9.87 31.19 -57.72
N SER A 112 10.68 31.59 -56.74
CA SER A 112 10.50 31.22 -55.34
C SER A 112 9.13 31.76 -54.93
N SER A 113 8.08 31.09 -55.41
CA SER A 113 6.77 31.68 -55.46
C SER A 113 6.29 31.68 -54.04
N PHE A 114 5.92 32.86 -53.58
CA PHE A 114 5.17 33.08 -52.35
C PHE A 114 4.16 31.97 -52.09
N PHE A 115 3.53 31.43 -53.15
CA PHE A 115 2.64 30.27 -53.10
C PHE A 115 3.28 28.97 -52.61
N ARG A 116 4.51 28.60 -52.98
CA ARG A 116 5.18 27.40 -52.43
C ARG A 116 5.44 27.54 -50.94
N MET A 117 6.02 28.67 -50.52
CA MET A 117 6.20 28.99 -49.09
C MET A 117 4.87 28.99 -48.34
N LEU A 118 3.84 29.64 -48.89
CA LEU A 118 2.49 29.68 -48.33
C LEU A 118 1.88 28.27 -48.22
N THR A 119 2.02 27.43 -49.25
CA THR A 119 1.48 26.05 -49.23
C THR A 119 2.17 25.19 -48.18
N VAL A 120 3.49 25.30 -48.01
CA VAL A 120 4.23 24.56 -46.98
C VAL A 120 3.80 25.02 -45.58
N VAL A 121 3.63 26.32 -45.38
CA VAL A 121 3.17 26.89 -44.10
C VAL A 121 1.72 26.45 -43.79
N VAL A 122 0.83 26.47 -44.78
CA VAL A 122 -0.57 26.02 -44.62
C VAL A 122 -0.63 24.53 -44.33
N CYS A 123 0.16 23.71 -45.03
CA CYS A 123 0.25 22.27 -44.76
C CYS A 123 0.80 21.99 -43.35
N ALA A 124 1.80 22.74 -42.90
CA ALA A 124 2.35 22.60 -41.55
C ALA A 124 1.32 22.98 -40.46
N LEU A 125 0.56 24.06 -40.66
CA LEU A 125 -0.51 24.45 -39.75
C LEU A 125 -1.64 23.41 -39.71
N LEU A 126 -2.08 22.92 -40.88
CA LEU A 126 -3.12 21.89 -40.95
C LEU A 126 -2.67 20.60 -40.27
N ALA A 127 -1.42 20.18 -40.47
CA ALA A 127 -0.87 19.02 -39.78
C ALA A 127 -0.87 19.21 -38.26
N GLY A 128 -0.51 20.39 -37.75
CA GLY A 128 -0.55 20.71 -36.32
C GLY A 128 -1.97 20.72 -35.73
N VAL A 129 -2.95 21.26 -36.46
CA VAL A 129 -4.36 21.24 -36.01
C VAL A 129 -4.90 19.80 -36.03
N LEU A 130 -4.53 19.02 -37.04
CA LEU A 130 -4.97 17.63 -37.17
C LEU A 130 -4.39 16.76 -36.04
N THR A 131 -3.12 16.95 -35.66
CA THR A 131 -2.53 16.21 -34.53
C THR A 131 -3.22 16.56 -33.22
N VAL A 132 -3.48 17.85 -32.94
CA VAL A 132 -4.22 18.28 -31.74
C VAL A 132 -5.65 17.74 -31.73
N TRP A 133 -6.33 17.73 -32.87
CA TRP A 133 -7.70 17.21 -33.00
C TRP A 133 -7.76 15.68 -32.79
N ILE A 134 -6.81 14.93 -33.34
CA ILE A 134 -6.71 13.47 -33.12
C ILE A 134 -6.43 13.16 -31.65
N ILE A 135 -5.51 13.88 -31.01
CA ILE A 135 -5.23 13.73 -29.58
C ILE A 135 -6.49 14.06 -28.76
N GLY A 136 -7.16 15.18 -29.04
CA GLY A 136 -8.33 15.62 -28.30
C GLY A 136 -9.52 14.66 -28.38
N THR A 137 -9.72 14.01 -29.53
CA THR A 137 -10.80 13.02 -29.71
C THR A 137 -10.51 11.68 -29.04
N HIS A 138 -9.24 11.26 -28.96
CA HIS A 138 -8.87 9.98 -28.37
C HIS A 138 -8.77 9.98 -26.83
N TYR A 139 -8.53 11.12 -26.19
CA TYR A 139 -8.33 11.17 -24.72
C TYR A 139 -9.56 11.60 -23.91
N ASN A 140 -10.66 11.98 -24.55
CA ASN A 140 -11.83 12.51 -23.85
C ASN A 140 -12.88 11.41 -23.58
N THR A 141 -12.45 10.28 -23.02
CA THR A 141 -13.40 9.30 -22.50
C THR A 141 -14.05 9.89 -21.25
N PRO A 142 -15.38 10.15 -21.25
CA PRO A 142 -16.04 10.65 -20.06
C PRO A 142 -15.89 9.60 -18.96
N LEU A 143 -15.16 9.96 -17.90
CA LEU A 143 -15.01 9.11 -16.73
C LEU A 143 -16.38 9.02 -16.05
N THR A 144 -17.11 7.95 -16.34
CA THR A 144 -18.39 7.65 -15.67
C THR A 144 -18.06 7.08 -14.30
N GLY A 145 -17.94 7.96 -13.31
CA GLY A 145 -17.87 7.56 -11.90
C GLY A 145 -19.27 7.38 -11.35
N ILE A 146 -19.49 6.29 -10.61
CA ILE A 146 -20.63 6.20 -9.70
C ILE A 146 -20.23 6.88 -8.39
N LEU A 147 -21.08 7.78 -7.88
CA LEU A 147 -20.90 8.31 -6.54
C LEU A 147 -21.46 7.28 -5.55
N THR A 148 -20.57 6.53 -4.91
CA THR A 148 -20.94 5.68 -3.78
C THR A 148 -20.88 6.52 -2.52
N ALA A 149 -22.04 6.87 -1.98
CA ALA A 149 -22.13 7.40 -0.62
C ALA A 149 -21.99 6.25 0.39
N ASP A 150 -21.30 6.50 1.49
CA ASP A 150 -21.24 5.56 2.61
C ASP A 150 -22.57 5.63 3.37
N ILE A 151 -23.46 4.66 3.11
CA ILE A 151 -24.78 4.61 3.73
C ILE A 151 -24.64 3.81 5.03
N THR A 152 -24.44 4.52 6.14
CA THR A 152 -24.51 3.90 7.46
C THR A 152 -25.96 3.81 7.91
N THR A 153 -26.48 2.59 8.06
CA THR A 153 -27.80 2.37 8.68
C THR A 153 -27.61 2.27 10.19
N VAL A 154 -28.27 3.15 10.94
CA VAL A 154 -28.26 3.12 12.41
C VAL A 154 -29.46 2.29 12.87
N GLN A 155 -29.20 1.12 13.45
CA GLN A 155 -30.24 0.28 14.06
C GLN A 155 -30.30 0.55 15.56
N ALA A 156 -31.51 0.60 16.12
CA ALA A 156 -31.69 0.68 17.57
C ALA A 156 -31.16 -0.61 18.22
N PRO A 157 -30.21 -0.55 19.18
CA PRO A 157 -29.60 -1.73 19.78
C PRO A 157 -30.52 -2.60 20.66
N ALA A 158 -31.70 -2.10 21.03
CA ALA A 158 -32.65 -2.77 21.92
C ALA A 158 -34.08 -2.33 21.62
N ASP A 159 -35.06 -3.08 22.14
CA ASP A 159 -36.47 -2.70 22.14
C ASP A 159 -36.64 -1.42 22.98
N ALA A 160 -36.68 -0.28 22.30
CA ALA A 160 -36.72 1.03 22.93
C ALA A 160 -37.88 1.85 22.36
N ARG A 161 -38.48 2.68 23.21
CA ARG A 161 -39.54 3.59 22.79
C ARG A 161 -38.90 4.88 22.28
N LEU A 162 -39.33 5.36 21.13
CA LEU A 162 -38.90 6.65 20.58
C LEU A 162 -39.47 7.78 21.44
N ASP A 163 -38.60 8.56 22.07
CA ASP A 163 -38.99 9.69 22.91
C ASP A 163 -39.03 10.97 22.08
N GLU A 164 -37.91 11.33 21.44
CA GLU A 164 -37.82 12.54 20.62
C GLU A 164 -36.86 12.40 19.42
N VAL A 165 -37.33 12.82 18.24
CA VAL A 165 -36.56 12.87 16.99
C VAL A 165 -35.96 14.25 16.82
N HIS A 166 -34.63 14.34 16.81
CA HIS A 166 -33.92 15.64 16.83
C HIS A 166 -33.58 16.16 15.43
N VAL A 167 -33.79 15.37 14.37
CA VAL A 167 -33.31 15.67 13.01
C VAL A 167 -34.41 15.45 11.98
N ARG A 168 -34.53 16.35 11.00
CA ARG A 168 -35.50 16.22 9.91
C ARG A 168 -34.87 15.49 8.71
N PRO A 169 -35.66 14.77 7.89
CA PRO A 169 -35.14 14.12 6.70
C PRO A 169 -34.50 15.14 5.74
N GLY A 170 -33.22 14.93 5.42
CA GLY A 170 -32.44 15.79 4.51
C GLY A 170 -31.51 16.80 5.20
N ASP A 171 -31.50 16.85 6.55
CA ASP A 171 -30.55 17.67 7.30
C ASP A 171 -29.13 17.05 7.29
N GLU A 172 -28.11 17.89 7.25
CA GLU A 172 -26.70 17.48 7.40
C GLU A 172 -26.39 17.28 8.89
N VAL A 173 -25.88 16.10 9.25
CA VAL A 173 -25.59 15.72 10.64
C VAL A 173 -24.12 15.41 10.82
N PHE A 174 -23.55 15.89 11.92
CA PHE A 174 -22.15 15.66 12.26
C PHE A 174 -21.95 14.38 13.07
N THR A 175 -20.75 13.82 13.03
CA THR A 175 -20.39 12.64 13.83
C THR A 175 -20.57 12.92 15.33
N GLY A 176 -21.33 12.07 16.01
CA GLY A 176 -21.63 12.21 17.44
C GLY A 176 -22.80 13.14 17.78
N GLN A 177 -23.46 13.75 16.78
CA GLN A 177 -24.69 14.50 17.01
C GLN A 177 -25.84 13.54 17.38
N PRO A 178 -26.61 13.81 18.46
CA PRO A 178 -27.74 12.98 18.83
C PRO A 178 -28.84 13.10 17.76
N LEU A 179 -29.17 11.97 17.12
CA LEU A 179 -30.23 11.91 16.10
C LEU A 179 -31.60 11.60 16.71
N LEU A 180 -31.59 10.69 17.69
CA LEU A 180 -32.76 10.08 18.30
C LEU A 180 -32.51 9.95 19.79
N GLN A 181 -33.47 10.37 20.61
CA GLN A 181 -33.51 9.96 22.01
C GLN A 181 -34.45 8.77 22.14
N LEU A 182 -33.92 7.67 22.68
CA LEU A 182 -34.68 6.44 22.92
C LEU A 182 -34.75 6.17 24.42
N GLU A 183 -35.95 5.93 24.92
CA GLU A 183 -36.17 5.46 26.29
C GLU A 183 -36.08 3.92 26.29
N ASN A 184 -35.08 3.38 26.99
CA ASN A 184 -34.91 1.94 27.14
C ASN A 184 -35.67 1.44 28.38
N THR A 185 -36.81 0.79 28.16
CA THR A 185 -37.67 0.26 29.23
C THR A 185 -37.05 -0.94 29.96
N GLU A 186 -36.22 -1.72 29.27
CA GLU A 186 -35.47 -2.85 29.85
C GLU A 186 -34.44 -2.36 30.86
N ILE A 187 -33.70 -1.29 30.55
CA ILE A 187 -32.70 -0.72 31.47
C ILE A 187 -33.37 -0.15 32.71
N THR A 188 -34.48 0.58 32.56
CA THR A 188 -35.22 1.13 33.70
C THR A 188 -35.75 0.03 34.62
N SER A 189 -36.33 -1.03 34.04
CA SER A 189 -36.81 -2.17 34.83
C SER A 189 -35.68 -2.95 35.50
N ARG A 190 -34.52 -3.10 34.85
CA ARG A 190 -33.34 -3.74 35.43
C ARG A 190 -32.76 -2.94 36.60
N ILE A 191 -32.69 -1.61 36.49
CA ILE A 191 -32.25 -0.74 37.59
C ILE A 191 -33.20 -0.91 38.78
N ALA A 192 -34.52 -0.87 38.54
CA ALA A 192 -35.50 -1.07 39.60
C ALA A 192 -35.36 -2.44 40.29
N GLY A 193 -35.14 -3.51 39.50
CA GLY A 193 -34.90 -4.84 40.04
C GLY A 193 -33.63 -4.94 40.88
N ILE A 194 -32.52 -4.34 40.42
CA ILE A 194 -31.25 -4.32 41.17
C ILE A 194 -31.41 -3.54 42.48
N MET A 195 -32.10 -2.40 42.46
CA MET A 195 -32.36 -1.62 43.67
C MET A 195 -33.18 -2.42 44.68
N GLN A 196 -34.20 -3.17 44.23
CA GLN A 196 -34.99 -4.02 45.10
C GLN A 196 -34.14 -5.14 45.72
N GLN A 197 -33.26 -5.77 44.91
CA GLN A 197 -32.38 -6.82 45.40
C GLN A 197 -31.44 -6.30 46.49
N LEU A 198 -30.88 -5.10 46.30
CA LEU A 198 -30.00 -4.46 47.27
C LEU A 198 -30.72 -4.26 48.62
N GLN A 199 -31.96 -3.75 48.58
CA GLN A 199 -32.78 -3.59 49.79
C GLN A 199 -33.04 -4.92 50.51
N THR A 200 -33.34 -5.99 49.78
CA THR A 200 -33.56 -7.31 50.41
C THR A 200 -32.30 -7.84 51.07
N THR A 201 -31.14 -7.70 50.43
CA THR A 201 -29.87 -8.16 50.99
C THR A 201 -29.46 -7.36 52.23
N GLU A 202 -29.73 -6.04 52.25
CA GLU A 202 -29.48 -5.21 53.43
C GLU A 202 -30.35 -5.64 54.61
N GLN A 203 -31.63 -5.94 54.36
CA GLN A 203 -32.54 -6.43 55.40
C GLN A 203 -32.10 -7.79 55.96
N GLU A 204 -31.64 -8.70 55.10
CA GLU A 204 -31.10 -9.99 55.52
C GLU A 204 -29.85 -9.83 56.38
N LEU A 205 -28.92 -8.95 56.00
CA LEU A 205 -27.74 -8.64 56.80
C LEU A 205 -28.10 -8.10 58.18
N LEU A 206 -29.02 -7.13 58.25
CA LEU A 206 -29.48 -6.58 59.52
C LEU A 206 -30.12 -7.64 60.41
N ARG A 207 -30.90 -8.55 59.82
CA ARG A 207 -31.53 -9.66 60.54
C ARG A 207 -30.47 -10.61 61.10
N LEU A 208 -29.46 -10.96 60.31
CA LEU A 208 -28.37 -11.83 60.74
C LEU A 208 -27.54 -11.19 61.85
N GLU A 209 -27.26 -9.90 61.75
CA GLU A 209 -26.55 -9.15 62.78
C GLU A 209 -27.32 -9.14 64.10
N ALA A 210 -28.62 -8.84 64.06
CA ALA A 210 -29.48 -8.90 65.24
C ALA A 210 -29.52 -10.31 65.86
N GLN A 211 -29.59 -11.35 65.01
CA GLN A 211 -29.58 -12.74 65.48
C GLN A 211 -28.25 -13.12 66.14
N ALA A 212 -27.12 -12.73 65.55
CA ALA A 212 -25.79 -12.98 66.09
C ALA A 212 -25.56 -12.22 67.40
N ALA A 213 -26.04 -10.97 67.50
CA ALA A 213 -25.96 -10.18 68.72
C ALA A 213 -26.71 -10.86 69.87
N ILE A 214 -27.93 -11.36 69.60
CA ILE A 214 -28.71 -12.12 70.57
C ILE A 214 -27.96 -13.40 70.97
N GLU A 215 -27.45 -14.19 70.01
CA GLU A 215 -26.73 -15.42 70.32
C GLU A 215 -25.47 -15.16 71.18
N LEU A 216 -24.69 -14.12 70.84
CA LEU A 216 -23.51 -13.72 71.61
C LEU A 216 -23.88 -13.32 73.05
N GLU A 217 -24.98 -12.59 73.24
CA GLU A 217 -25.48 -12.26 74.58
C GLU A 217 -25.85 -13.52 75.37
N TRP A 218 -26.53 -14.49 74.75
CA TRP A 218 -26.87 -15.76 75.39
C TRP A 218 -25.62 -16.54 75.79
N ARG A 219 -24.68 -16.72 74.85
CA ARG A 219 -23.39 -17.41 75.12
C ARG A 219 -22.61 -16.74 76.24
N ARG A 220 -22.63 -15.40 76.30
CA ARG A 220 -21.95 -14.64 77.34
C ARG A 220 -22.59 -14.88 78.72
N ARG A 221 -23.93 -14.84 78.81
CA ARG A 221 -24.64 -15.13 80.07
C ARG A 221 -24.35 -16.53 80.60
N ASP A 222 -24.28 -17.53 79.72
CA ASP A 222 -23.96 -18.91 80.11
C ASP A 222 -22.52 -19.02 80.67
N VAL A 223 -21.55 -18.40 80.00
CA VAL A 223 -20.15 -18.38 80.46
C VAL A 223 -20.03 -17.66 81.81
N ASP A 224 -20.74 -16.55 82.00
CA ASP A 224 -20.75 -15.82 83.27
C ASP A 224 -21.36 -16.67 84.41
N ALA A 225 -22.40 -17.46 84.12
CA ALA A 225 -23.01 -18.39 85.07
C ALA A 225 -22.05 -19.55 85.44
N ASP A 226 -21.36 -20.11 84.46
CA ASP A 226 -20.34 -21.15 84.68
C ASP A 226 -19.15 -20.60 85.48
N LEU A 227 -18.70 -19.38 85.18
CA LEU A 227 -17.65 -18.71 85.95
C LEU A 227 -18.08 -18.50 87.40
N ALA A 228 -19.31 -18.05 87.65
CA ALA A 228 -19.85 -17.90 88.99
C ALA A 228 -19.87 -19.25 89.72
N ARG A 229 -20.33 -20.31 89.06
CA ARG A 229 -20.36 -21.67 89.61
C ARG A 229 -18.95 -22.19 89.95
N LEU A 230 -17.97 -21.98 89.07
CA LEU A 230 -16.58 -22.33 89.31
C LEU A 230 -15.99 -21.55 90.49
N ARG A 231 -16.31 -20.26 90.61
CA ARG A 231 -15.88 -19.43 91.75
C ARG A 231 -16.42 -19.97 93.08
N PHE A 232 -17.71 -20.32 93.14
CA PHE A 232 -18.30 -20.95 94.34
C PHE A 232 -17.63 -22.30 94.64
N ALA A 233 -17.43 -23.16 93.64
CA ALA A 233 -16.78 -24.45 93.84
C ALA A 233 -15.33 -24.31 94.35
N VAL A 234 -14.56 -23.34 93.84
CA VAL A 234 -13.20 -23.07 94.32
C VAL A 234 -13.20 -22.53 95.75
N ALA A 235 -14.18 -21.70 96.11
CA ALA A 235 -14.33 -21.21 97.49
C ALA A 235 -14.65 -22.33 98.49
N ASP A 236 -15.34 -23.39 98.07
CA ASP A 236 -15.70 -24.55 98.91
C ASP A 236 -14.56 -25.59 99.07
N LEU A 237 -13.58 -25.62 98.15
CA LEU A 237 -12.43 -26.53 98.20
C LEU A 237 -11.70 -26.61 99.55
N PRO A 238 -11.35 -25.51 100.25
CA PRO A 238 -10.68 -25.59 101.55
C PRO A 238 -11.53 -26.27 102.62
N GLN A 239 -12.86 -26.07 102.61
CA GLN A 239 -13.76 -26.73 103.55
C GLN A 239 -13.88 -28.22 103.26
N ALA A 240 -14.05 -28.59 101.98
CA ALA A 240 -14.07 -29.99 101.55
C ALA A 240 -12.74 -30.71 101.85
N ALA A 241 -11.60 -30.05 101.64
CA ALA A 241 -10.28 -30.58 101.98
C ALA A 241 -10.11 -30.77 103.51
N ALA A 242 -10.63 -29.84 104.32
CA ALA A 242 -10.63 -29.99 105.78
C ALA A 242 -11.52 -31.16 106.24
N ALA A 243 -12.71 -31.32 105.66
CA ALA A 243 -13.62 -32.44 105.94
C ALA A 243 -13.05 -33.81 105.52
N TYR A 244 -12.37 -33.87 104.36
CA TYR A 244 -11.71 -35.11 103.93
C TYR A 244 -10.54 -35.49 104.86
N ARG A 245 -9.73 -34.51 105.29
CA ARG A 245 -8.63 -34.74 106.25
C ARG A 245 -9.14 -35.25 107.60
N SER A 246 -10.27 -34.74 108.09
CA SER A 246 -10.86 -35.22 109.36
C SER A 246 -11.44 -36.64 109.21
N ALA A 247 -12.07 -36.96 108.07
CA ALA A 247 -12.57 -38.30 107.77
C ALA A 247 -11.46 -39.34 107.55
N ALA A 248 -10.32 -38.97 106.95
CA ALA A 248 -9.17 -39.86 106.83
C ALA A 248 -8.54 -40.14 108.20
N ARG A 249 -8.52 -39.14 109.09
CA ARG A 249 -8.03 -39.31 110.47
C ARG A 249 -8.92 -40.27 111.28
N SER A 250 -10.25 -40.23 111.12
CA SER A 250 -11.16 -41.19 111.78
C SER A 250 -11.12 -42.60 111.18
N ARG A 251 -10.84 -42.75 109.88
CA ARG A 251 -10.76 -44.07 109.21
C ARG A 251 -9.49 -44.86 109.55
N SER A 252 -8.42 -44.22 110.00
CA SER A 252 -7.19 -44.88 110.47
C SER A 252 -7.33 -45.58 111.84
N VAL A 253 -8.41 -45.34 112.58
CA VAL A 253 -8.63 -45.89 113.93
C VAL A 253 -9.49 -47.18 113.93
N SER A 254 -10.10 -47.56 112.79
CA SER A 254 -11.05 -48.69 112.72
C SER A 254 -10.66 -49.83 111.78
N ALA A 255 -9.40 -49.94 111.37
CA ALA A 255 -8.90 -51.07 110.59
C ALA A 255 -8.02 -52.02 111.42
N MET A 256 -8.60 -52.65 112.45
CA MET A 256 -8.00 -53.78 113.18
C MET A 256 -9.05 -54.89 113.39
N THR A 257 -9.53 -55.46 112.28
CA THR A 257 -10.01 -56.85 112.12
C THR A 257 -10.25 -57.07 110.62
N ALA A 258 -9.17 -57.39 109.89
CA ALA A 258 -9.25 -57.86 108.51
C ALA A 258 -9.19 -59.38 108.53
N SER A 259 -10.33 -60.04 108.25
CA SER A 259 -10.38 -61.43 107.81
C SER A 259 -10.39 -61.45 106.29
N ALA A 260 -9.61 -62.38 105.75
CA ALA A 260 -9.26 -62.50 104.35
C ALA A 260 -10.43 -62.96 103.46
N SER A 261 -10.62 -62.28 102.33
CA SER A 261 -11.03 -62.92 101.08
C SER A 261 -10.58 -62.07 99.88
N GLN A 262 -9.90 -62.72 98.96
CA GLN A 262 -9.34 -62.20 97.71
C GLN A 262 -10.40 -62.21 96.59
N PRO A 263 -10.13 -61.65 95.39
CA PRO A 263 -10.96 -60.63 94.76
C PRO A 263 -11.94 -61.19 93.70
N ALA A 264 -13.14 -60.62 93.64
CA ALA A 264 -14.09 -60.88 92.55
C ALA A 264 -13.85 -59.91 91.37
N PRO A 265 -13.95 -60.39 90.11
CA PRO A 265 -13.64 -59.63 88.91
C PRO A 265 -14.67 -58.54 88.58
N MET A 266 -14.19 -57.50 87.89
CA MET A 266 -14.94 -56.31 87.43
C MET A 266 -16.24 -56.66 86.67
N PRO A 267 -17.34 -55.91 86.87
CA PRO A 267 -18.54 -56.04 86.05
C PRO A 267 -18.29 -55.53 84.62
N ALA A 268 -18.72 -56.30 83.62
CA ALA A 268 -18.54 -56.03 82.19
C ALA A 268 -19.05 -54.65 81.70
N ALA A 269 -19.87 -53.96 82.48
CA ALA A 269 -20.35 -52.61 82.19
C ALA A 269 -19.25 -51.53 82.23
N ALA A 270 -18.19 -51.72 83.03
CA ALA A 270 -17.09 -50.75 83.13
C ALA A 270 -16.11 -50.83 81.93
N VAL A 271 -16.02 -51.99 81.27
CA VAL A 271 -15.18 -52.17 80.08
C VAL A 271 -15.87 -51.56 78.84
N ALA A 272 -17.21 -51.60 78.77
CA ALA A 272 -17.97 -50.99 77.69
C ALA A 272 -17.81 -49.45 77.66
N LEU A 273 -17.95 -48.79 78.81
CA LEU A 273 -17.82 -47.32 78.90
C LEU A 273 -16.40 -46.79 78.64
N LEU A 274 -15.37 -47.60 78.93
CA LEU A 274 -13.98 -47.26 78.57
C LEU A 274 -13.68 -47.45 77.08
N SER A 275 -14.34 -48.39 76.40
CA SER A 275 -14.19 -48.57 74.94
C SER A 275 -14.86 -47.44 74.14
N GLU A 276 -16.01 -46.95 74.62
CA GLU A 276 -16.76 -45.88 73.96
C GLU A 276 -16.06 -44.51 74.11
N ARG A 277 -15.44 -44.25 75.27
CA ARG A 277 -14.62 -43.05 75.49
C ARG A 277 -13.33 -43.03 74.66
N ARG A 278 -12.74 -44.21 74.37
CA ARG A 278 -11.54 -44.33 73.53
C ARG A 278 -11.83 -44.00 72.05
N ASN A 279 -13.03 -44.35 71.57
CA ASN A 279 -13.45 -44.05 70.20
C ASN A 279 -13.90 -42.59 70.01
N ALA A 280 -14.41 -41.94 71.05
CA ALA A 280 -14.75 -40.51 71.01
C ALA A 280 -13.51 -39.58 71.11
N ALA A 281 -12.40 -40.06 71.70
CA ALA A 281 -11.15 -39.30 71.79
C ALA A 281 -10.34 -39.25 70.47
N GLY A 282 -10.79 -39.93 69.40
CA GLY A 282 -10.16 -39.93 68.07
C GLY A 282 -10.67 -38.88 67.09
N LYS A 283 -11.62 -38.01 67.48
CA LYS A 283 -12.18 -36.98 66.60
C LYS A 283 -11.81 -35.58 67.07
N ILE A 284 -10.51 -35.32 67.14
CA ILE A 284 -9.99 -33.95 67.12
C ILE A 284 -10.05 -33.51 65.65
N LEU A 285 -11.02 -32.67 65.30
CA LEU A 285 -11.05 -31.95 64.03
C LEU A 285 -9.91 -30.93 64.04
N PHE A 286 -8.73 -31.37 63.62
CA PHE A 286 -7.66 -30.46 63.25
C PHE A 286 -8.06 -29.76 61.95
N PHE A 287 -8.24 -28.43 62.04
CA PHE A 287 -8.27 -27.54 60.90
C PHE A 287 -6.85 -27.54 60.30
N ASP A 288 -6.63 -28.37 59.29
CA ASP A 288 -5.38 -28.38 58.54
C ASP A 288 -5.38 -27.21 57.55
N GLY A 289 -4.46 -26.28 57.78
CA GLY A 289 -4.16 -25.19 56.87
C GLY A 289 -3.23 -25.69 55.78
N GLN A 290 -3.78 -26.11 54.64
CA GLN A 290 -3.05 -26.13 53.39
C GLN A 290 -3.77 -25.34 52.30
N LYS A 291 -3.09 -24.30 51.86
CA LYS A 291 -3.32 -23.56 50.62
C LYS A 291 -3.54 -24.53 49.46
N THR A 292 -4.73 -24.50 48.87
CA THR A 292 -4.92 -24.82 47.46
C THR A 292 -4.99 -23.52 46.68
N THR A 293 -3.87 -23.16 46.07
CA THR A 293 -3.85 -22.32 44.89
C THR A 293 -4.49 -23.10 43.75
N SER A 294 -5.73 -22.76 43.40
CA SER A 294 -6.26 -23.01 42.07
C SER A 294 -7.00 -21.76 41.65
N GLY A 295 -6.37 -21.04 40.73
CA GLY A 295 -6.86 -19.80 40.18
C GLY A 295 -8.19 -19.96 39.44
N LEU A 296 -8.83 -18.80 39.32
CA LEU A 296 -9.94 -18.47 38.45
C LEU A 296 -9.95 -19.28 37.15
N HIS A 297 -11.08 -19.94 36.88
CA HIS A 297 -11.58 -20.04 35.52
C HIS A 297 -13.04 -19.58 35.44
N GLU A 298 -13.16 -18.47 34.72
CA GLU A 298 -14.30 -17.82 34.09
C GLU A 298 -15.29 -18.81 33.46
N PRO A 299 -16.62 -18.59 33.55
CA PRO A 299 -17.58 -19.31 32.72
C PRO A 299 -17.74 -18.60 31.36
N GLN A 300 -17.24 -19.21 30.29
CA GLN A 300 -17.48 -18.75 28.92
C GLN A 300 -18.50 -19.65 28.20
N ASN A 301 -19.65 -19.04 27.94
CA ASN A 301 -20.45 -19.07 26.71
C ASN A 301 -20.63 -20.40 25.94
N THR A 302 -21.89 -20.82 25.85
CA THR A 302 -22.46 -21.82 24.94
C THR A 302 -22.63 -21.30 23.51
N GLN A 303 -22.13 -22.03 22.49
CA GLN A 303 -22.81 -22.43 21.22
C GLN A 303 -21.88 -23.39 20.40
N PRO A 304 -22.33 -24.10 19.34
CA PRO A 304 -22.70 -25.53 19.26
C PRO A 304 -21.69 -26.42 18.46
N PRO A 305 -21.89 -27.74 18.34
CA PRO A 305 -20.88 -28.65 17.77
C PRO A 305 -20.90 -28.73 16.24
N VAL A 306 -19.69 -28.74 15.66
CA VAL A 306 -19.40 -29.11 14.27
C VAL A 306 -19.01 -30.59 14.25
N SER A 307 -19.68 -31.37 13.41
CA SER A 307 -19.35 -32.76 13.13
C SER A 307 -18.04 -32.87 12.35
N ALA A 308 -17.15 -33.74 12.83
CA ALA A 308 -16.00 -34.25 12.10
C ALA A 308 -16.39 -35.50 11.31
N ASP A 309 -15.80 -35.65 10.12
CA ASP A 309 -15.30 -36.89 9.49
C ASP A 309 -15.20 -36.66 7.97
N THR A 310 -14.20 -37.12 7.21
CA THR A 310 -12.95 -37.84 7.49
C THR A 310 -12.16 -37.90 6.16
N GLN A 311 -10.83 -37.82 6.25
CA GLN A 311 -9.80 -38.34 5.33
C GLN A 311 -9.77 -38.00 3.82
N GLY A 312 -8.58 -37.55 3.38
CA GLY A 312 -7.77 -38.43 2.51
C GLY A 312 -7.27 -37.86 1.18
N ASN A 313 -5.94 -37.71 1.12
CA ASN A 313 -5.04 -37.82 -0.05
C ASN A 313 -4.98 -36.71 -1.13
N SER A 314 -3.93 -35.90 -0.98
CA SER A 314 -2.75 -35.81 -1.85
C SER A 314 -2.78 -36.33 -3.29
N ALA A 315 -2.33 -35.43 -4.17
CA ALA A 315 -1.37 -35.62 -5.28
C ALA A 315 -1.89 -35.31 -6.70
N ALA A 316 -1.19 -34.35 -7.29
CA ALA A 316 -1.23 -33.86 -8.66
C ALA A 316 -1.23 -34.95 -9.76
N THR A 317 -1.82 -34.62 -10.92
CA THR A 317 -1.25 -34.73 -12.29
C THR A 317 -2.29 -34.23 -13.32
N ALA A 318 -1.92 -33.30 -14.19
CA ALA A 318 -2.66 -32.89 -15.41
C ALA A 318 -2.31 -33.85 -16.59
N PRO A 319 -2.76 -33.66 -17.86
CA PRO A 319 -3.99 -33.12 -18.46
C PRO A 319 -4.68 -34.16 -19.39
N ALA A 320 -5.85 -33.86 -19.98
CA ALA A 320 -6.25 -34.22 -21.37
C ALA A 320 -7.76 -34.02 -21.63
N ALA A 321 -8.07 -33.38 -22.77
CA ALA A 321 -9.35 -33.43 -23.46
C ALA A 321 -9.65 -34.86 -23.99
N PRO A 322 -10.88 -35.20 -24.42
CA PRO A 322 -11.32 -34.80 -25.77
C PRO A 322 -12.83 -34.49 -25.92
N ALA A 323 -13.12 -33.98 -27.12
CA ALA A 323 -14.38 -33.59 -27.73
C ALA A 323 -15.64 -34.43 -27.46
N ALA A 324 -16.78 -33.73 -27.40
CA ALA A 324 -17.92 -33.84 -28.32
C ALA A 324 -18.74 -32.54 -28.28
#